data_AF-A0A2E8YM32-F1
#
_entry.id   AF-A0A2E8YM32-F1
#
_cell.length_a   1.000
_cell.length_b   1.000
_cell.length_c   1.000
_cell.angle_alpha   90.00
_cell.angle_beta   90.00
_cell.angle_gamma   90.00
#
_symmetry.space_group_name_H-M   'P 1'
#
loop_
_entity.id
_entity.type
_entity.pdbx_description
1 polymer ?
#
loop_
_entity_poly.entity_id
_entity_poly.type
_entity_poly.pdbx_seq_one_letter_code
_entity_poly.pdbx_strand_id
1 'polypeptide(L)'
;MRVRVATFNLENLDHRPDQKPSLDTRIEALRPALVRLDADVLCLQEVNAQGAKHRTLEALEALLVGTPYAGFERVATESDSGKPFRDVQNLVTLSRFPISSHEQLHHDLVKPPVYELATVADGSHDSREISWDRPILYTRHSLESETGIPDGTGLHIVNVRFRAPLAAHITGKKTGAFEWADAASWAESFLLQV
;
A
#
# COMPACT_ATOMS: atom_id res chain seq x y z
N MET A 1 15.94 -18.97 -16.77
CA MET A 1 15.87 -18.34 -15.44
C MET A 1 14.47 -18.52 -14.88
N ARG A 2 14.32 -18.76 -13.58
CA ARG A 2 13.03 -18.76 -12.88
C ARG A 2 13.05 -17.63 -11.87
N VAL A 3 12.05 -16.77 -11.88
CA VAL A 3 11.88 -15.68 -10.90
C VAL A 3 10.71 -16.03 -9.99
N ARG A 4 10.92 -15.89 -8.68
CA ARG A 4 9.89 -16.13 -7.67
C ARG A 4 9.38 -14.79 -7.16
N VAL A 5 8.14 -14.48 -7.49
CA VAL A 5 7.46 -13.28 -6.98
C VAL A 5 6.46 -13.71 -5.93
N ALA A 6 6.49 -13.05 -4.78
CA ALA A 6 5.53 -13.28 -3.71
C ALA A 6 4.92 -11.97 -3.24
N THR A 7 3.71 -12.07 -2.68
CA THR A 7 3.05 -10.96 -2.01
C THR A 7 2.68 -11.37 -0.59
N PHE A 8 2.79 -10.45 0.36
CA PHE A 8 2.45 -10.72 1.74
C PHE A 8 1.91 -9.46 2.43
N ASN A 9 0.68 -9.57 2.96
CA ASN A 9 0.10 -8.53 3.78
C ASN A 9 0.63 -8.63 5.22
N LEU A 10 1.17 -7.54 5.77
CA LEU A 10 1.75 -7.51 7.10
C LEU A 10 0.78 -7.06 8.20
N GLU A 11 -0.50 -6.88 7.87
CA GLU A 11 -1.60 -6.65 8.83
C GLU A 11 -1.34 -5.43 9.73
N ASN A 12 -1.03 -4.29 9.11
CA ASN A 12 -0.67 -3.02 9.75
C ASN A 12 0.57 -3.17 10.63
N LEU A 13 1.69 -3.62 10.03
CA LEU A 13 2.97 -3.73 10.72
C LEU A 13 3.42 -2.38 11.21
N ASP A 14 3.68 -2.31 12.51
CA ASP A 14 3.89 -1.06 13.22
C ASP A 14 4.59 -1.33 14.56
N HIS A 15 5.13 -0.26 15.16
CA HIS A 15 5.88 -0.30 16.42
C HIS A 15 5.31 0.68 17.46
N ARG A 16 3.98 0.84 17.48
CA ARG A 16 3.33 1.70 18.46
C ARG A 16 3.38 1.08 19.87
N PRO A 17 3.70 1.86 20.93
CA PRO A 17 3.86 1.33 22.30
C PRO A 17 2.61 0.65 22.88
N ASP A 18 1.43 1.10 22.46
CA ASP A 18 0.13 0.62 22.91
C ASP A 18 -0.44 -0.52 22.05
N GLN A 19 0.23 -0.86 20.95
CA GLN A 19 -0.23 -1.89 20.03
C GLN A 19 0.01 -3.30 20.57
N LYS A 20 -1.05 -4.12 20.53
CA LYS A 20 -0.99 -5.55 20.88
C LYS A 20 -1.38 -6.40 19.68
N PRO A 21 -0.69 -7.54 19.42
CA PRO A 21 0.53 -7.99 20.10
C PRO A 21 1.74 -7.06 19.82
N SER A 22 2.78 -7.13 20.66
CA SER A 22 3.99 -6.30 20.51
C SER A 22 4.70 -6.58 19.18
N LEU A 23 5.54 -5.65 18.72
CA LEU A 23 6.32 -5.84 17.49
C LEU A 23 7.17 -7.13 17.55
N ASP A 24 7.86 -7.39 18.67
CA ASP A 24 8.67 -8.61 18.81
C ASP A 24 7.84 -9.89 18.63
N THR A 25 6.66 -9.94 19.26
CA THR A 25 5.74 -11.08 19.12
C THR A 25 5.29 -11.26 17.66
N ARG A 26 5.04 -10.14 16.96
CA ARG A 26 4.69 -10.17 15.54
C ARG A 26 5.87 -10.62 14.68
N ILE A 27 7.08 -10.19 14.98
CA ILE A 27 8.30 -10.60 14.28
C ILE A 27 8.51 -12.12 14.41
N GLU A 28 8.35 -12.68 15.60
CA GLU A 28 8.44 -14.12 15.84
C GLU A 28 7.47 -14.91 14.95
N ALA A 29 6.26 -14.41 14.74
CA ALA A 29 5.26 -15.04 13.89
C ALA A 29 5.48 -14.80 12.38
N LEU A 30 5.81 -13.56 11.99
CA LEU A 30 5.86 -13.12 10.60
C LEU A 30 7.16 -13.55 9.91
N ARG A 31 8.30 -13.52 10.61
CA ARG A 31 9.61 -13.77 9.99
C ARG A 31 9.72 -15.17 9.38
N PRO A 32 9.32 -16.27 10.04
CA PRO A 32 9.33 -17.59 9.42
C PRO A 32 8.42 -17.69 8.19
N ALA A 33 7.26 -17.02 8.23
CA ALA A 33 6.33 -16.97 7.10
C ALA A 33 6.97 -16.26 5.89
N LEU A 34 7.62 -15.12 6.11
CA LEU A 34 8.34 -14.39 5.05
C LEU A 34 9.47 -15.23 4.45
N VAL A 35 10.32 -15.83 5.28
CA VAL A 35 11.45 -16.66 4.81
C VAL A 35 10.95 -17.83 3.96
N ARG A 36 9.84 -18.46 4.35
CA ARG A 36 9.25 -19.58 3.60
C ARG A 36 8.75 -19.21 2.20
N LEU A 37 8.44 -17.92 1.93
CA LEU A 37 8.08 -17.47 0.58
C LEU A 37 9.24 -17.69 -0.39
N ASP A 38 10.48 -17.52 0.09
CA ASP A 38 11.72 -17.70 -0.67
C ASP A 38 11.60 -16.98 -2.03
N ALA A 39 11.34 -15.67 -1.94
CA ALA A 39 11.03 -14.82 -3.09
C ALA A 39 12.27 -14.06 -3.58
N ASP A 40 12.38 -13.90 -4.89
CA ASP A 40 13.37 -13.00 -5.52
C ASP A 40 12.85 -11.55 -5.55
N VAL A 41 11.52 -11.39 -5.63
CA VAL A 41 10.82 -10.11 -5.46
C VAL A 41 9.64 -10.30 -4.52
N LEU A 42 9.56 -9.48 -3.48
CA LEU A 42 8.54 -9.53 -2.44
C LEU A 42 7.76 -8.22 -2.36
N CYS A 43 6.47 -8.29 -2.64
CA CYS A 43 5.52 -7.20 -2.50
C CYS A 43 4.85 -7.25 -1.12
N LEU A 44 5.03 -6.22 -0.32
CA LEU A 44 4.44 -6.09 1.01
C LEU A 44 3.32 -5.06 1.01
N GLN A 45 2.28 -5.34 1.79
CA GLN A 45 1.15 -4.44 2.04
C GLN A 45 0.95 -4.21 3.54
N GLU A 46 0.24 -3.13 3.88
CA GLU A 46 0.00 -2.67 5.26
C GLU A 46 1.26 -2.52 6.11
N VAL A 47 2.22 -1.77 5.56
CA VAL A 47 3.37 -1.30 6.33
C VAL A 47 3.08 0.11 6.84
N ASN A 48 2.98 0.27 8.16
CA ASN A 48 2.85 1.58 8.76
C ASN A 48 4.24 2.19 8.98
N ALA A 49 4.32 3.51 8.86
CA ALA A 49 5.53 4.25 9.13
C ALA A 49 5.49 4.86 10.55
N GLN A 50 6.66 4.97 11.16
CA GLN A 50 6.82 5.50 12.50
C GLN A 50 7.46 6.88 12.45
N GLY A 51 7.14 7.75 13.42
CA GLY A 51 7.66 9.12 13.51
C GLY A 51 6.72 10.19 12.95
N ALA A 52 6.73 11.39 13.57
CA ALA A 52 5.79 12.45 13.24
C ALA A 52 6.24 13.35 12.06
N LYS A 53 7.52 13.75 12.06
CA LYS A 53 8.11 14.68 11.08
C LYS A 53 8.94 13.95 10.02
N HIS A 54 9.76 13.00 10.44
CA HIS A 54 10.56 12.14 9.56
C HIS A 54 10.08 10.71 9.75
N ARG A 55 9.20 10.30 8.85
CA ARG A 55 8.64 8.95 8.90
C ARG A 55 9.67 7.95 8.41
N THR A 56 9.80 6.84 9.14
CA THR A 56 10.66 5.70 8.79
C THR A 56 9.83 4.42 8.77
N LEU A 57 10.39 3.34 8.23
CA LEU A 57 9.78 2.01 8.24
C LEU A 57 10.49 1.11 9.26
N GLU A 58 10.73 1.62 10.49
CA GLU A 58 11.54 0.92 11.51
C GLU A 58 10.97 -0.46 11.88
N ALA A 59 9.64 -0.60 11.90
CA ALA A 59 9.00 -1.88 12.20
C ALA A 59 9.30 -2.93 11.10
N LEU A 60 9.30 -2.48 9.84
CA LEU A 60 9.70 -3.32 8.72
C LEU A 60 11.19 -3.65 8.79
N GLU A 61 12.04 -2.67 9.08
CA GLU A 61 13.49 -2.89 9.21
C GLU A 61 13.80 -3.95 10.27
N ALA A 62 13.19 -3.84 11.45
CA ALA A 62 13.30 -4.84 12.51
C ALA A 62 12.81 -6.24 12.06
N LEU A 63 11.70 -6.31 11.31
CA LEU A 63 11.18 -7.57 10.78
C LEU A 63 12.16 -8.24 9.81
N LEU A 64 12.79 -7.46 8.92
CA LEU A 64 13.69 -7.98 7.87
C LEU A 64 15.06 -8.41 8.41
N VAL A 65 15.51 -7.90 9.56
CA VAL A 65 16.80 -8.31 10.16
C VAL A 65 16.90 -9.83 10.27
N GLY A 66 18.02 -10.39 9.80
CA GLY A 66 18.29 -11.83 9.82
C GLY A 66 17.50 -12.65 8.79
N THR A 67 16.77 -12.00 7.87
CA THR A 67 16.16 -12.64 6.70
C THR A 67 17.00 -12.42 5.44
N PRO A 68 16.85 -13.25 4.39
CA PRO A 68 17.48 -12.98 3.09
C PRO A 68 17.10 -11.61 2.50
N TYR A 69 15.91 -11.12 2.83
CA TYR A 69 15.38 -9.85 2.33
C TYR A 69 16.03 -8.61 2.94
N ALA A 70 16.86 -8.75 3.99
CA ALA A 70 17.56 -7.62 4.60
C ALA A 70 18.51 -6.92 3.62
N GLY A 71 19.05 -7.65 2.63
CA GLY A 71 19.94 -7.11 1.61
C GLY A 71 19.27 -6.77 0.28
N PHE A 72 17.94 -6.84 0.22
CA PHE A 72 17.21 -6.54 -1.02
C PHE A 72 17.11 -5.02 -1.23
N GLU A 73 17.12 -4.61 -2.50
CA GLU A 73 16.73 -3.26 -2.89
C GLU A 73 15.29 -3.00 -2.47
N ARG A 74 15.01 -1.80 -1.98
CA ARG A 74 13.71 -1.45 -1.38
C ARG A 74 13.16 -0.17 -2.00
N VAL A 75 11.91 -0.26 -2.44
CA VAL A 75 11.09 0.91 -2.79
C VAL A 75 9.79 0.85 -2.01
N ALA A 76 9.32 1.99 -1.52
CA ALA A 76 8.05 2.11 -0.82
C ALA A 76 7.25 3.30 -1.35
N THR A 77 5.93 3.26 -1.17
CA THR A 77 5.05 4.40 -1.49
C THR A 77 5.35 5.59 -0.60
N GLU A 78 5.26 6.79 -1.18
CA GLU A 78 5.50 8.05 -0.49
C GLU A 78 4.19 8.77 -0.13
N SER A 79 4.29 9.76 0.75
CA SER A 79 3.14 10.60 1.10
C SER A 79 2.94 11.70 0.06
N ASP A 80 1.70 11.91 -0.38
CA ASP A 80 1.34 13.06 -1.24
C ASP A 80 1.60 14.42 -0.55
N SER A 81 1.79 14.40 0.79
CA SER A 81 2.04 15.59 1.62
C SER A 81 3.52 16.03 1.66
N GLY A 82 4.40 15.53 0.78
CA GLY A 82 5.83 15.83 0.80
C GLY A 82 6.60 15.24 1.99
N LYS A 83 6.02 14.23 2.67
CA LYS A 83 6.73 13.41 3.66
C LYS A 83 7.22 12.11 3.00
N PRO A 84 8.32 11.49 3.49
CA PRO A 84 8.88 10.29 2.86
C PRO A 84 7.88 9.13 2.76
N PHE A 85 7.04 8.92 3.77
CA PHE A 85 6.06 7.82 3.79
C PHE A 85 4.69 8.28 4.30
N ARG A 86 3.63 7.57 3.92
CA ARG A 86 2.32 7.68 4.58
C ARG A 86 2.42 7.15 6.01
N ASP A 87 1.57 7.62 6.92
CA ASP A 87 1.53 7.07 8.29
C ASP A 87 1.16 5.60 8.30
N VAL A 88 0.16 5.23 7.49
CA VAL A 88 -0.36 3.88 7.46
C VAL A 88 -0.43 3.35 6.03
N GLN A 89 -0.39 2.02 5.94
CA GLN A 89 -0.77 1.29 4.74
C GLN A 89 0.08 1.58 3.50
N ASN A 90 1.38 1.80 3.70
CA ASN A 90 2.33 1.88 2.61
C ASN A 90 2.45 0.53 1.90
N LEU A 91 2.74 0.58 0.60
CA LEU A 91 3.21 -0.57 -0.19
C LEU A 91 4.73 -0.56 -0.19
N VAL A 92 5.34 -1.75 -0.16
CA VAL A 92 6.79 -1.89 -0.28
C VAL A 92 7.12 -3.01 -1.27
N THR A 93 8.05 -2.78 -2.18
CA THR A 93 8.65 -3.82 -3.02
C THR A 93 10.09 -4.04 -2.57
N LEU A 94 10.42 -5.27 -2.22
CA LEU A 94 11.79 -5.73 -1.97
C LEU A 94 12.26 -6.58 -3.15
N SER A 95 13.47 -6.35 -3.64
CA SER A 95 14.01 -7.04 -4.80
C SER A 95 15.46 -7.49 -4.61
N ARG A 96 15.76 -8.75 -4.96
CA ARG A 96 17.14 -9.23 -5.09
C ARG A 96 17.88 -8.56 -6.25
N PHE A 97 17.13 -8.13 -7.25
CA PHE A 97 17.65 -7.50 -8.46
C PHE A 97 17.67 -5.96 -8.32
N PRO A 98 18.58 -5.26 -9.01
CA PRO A 98 18.57 -3.80 -9.06
C PRO A 98 17.23 -3.26 -9.53
N ILE A 99 16.67 -2.29 -8.79
CA ILE A 99 15.45 -1.58 -9.18
C ILE A 99 15.88 -0.37 -10.03
N SER A 100 15.64 -0.43 -11.33
CA SER A 100 16.08 0.59 -12.29
C SER A 100 15.20 1.84 -12.28
N SER A 101 13.92 1.68 -11.94
CA SER A 101 12.96 2.80 -11.82
C SER A 101 11.73 2.37 -11.01
N HIS A 102 11.00 3.35 -10.49
CA HIS A 102 9.71 3.14 -9.83
C HIS A 102 8.78 4.33 -10.03
N GLU A 103 7.48 4.08 -9.97
CA GLU A 103 6.43 5.11 -10.06
C GLU A 103 5.33 4.81 -9.04
N GLN A 104 4.74 5.88 -8.50
CA GLN A 104 3.55 5.83 -7.66
C GLN A 104 2.37 6.36 -8.48
N LEU A 105 1.40 5.50 -8.79
CA LEU A 105 0.31 5.85 -9.71
C LEU A 105 -1.03 5.92 -8.95
N HIS A 106 -1.77 7.00 -9.18
CA HIS A 106 -3.19 7.13 -8.85
C HIS A 106 -3.99 7.18 -10.16
N HIS A 107 -4.42 8.37 -10.57
CA HIS A 107 -5.18 8.60 -11.81
C HIS A 107 -4.30 9.18 -12.94
N ASP A 108 -3.02 8.80 -12.94
CA ASP A 108 -2.02 9.31 -13.89
C ASP A 108 -2.25 8.79 -15.32
N LEU A 109 -2.84 7.59 -15.46
CA LEU A 109 -3.10 6.94 -16.74
C LEU A 109 -4.56 7.05 -17.20
N VAL A 110 -5.48 7.32 -16.27
CA VAL A 110 -6.92 7.41 -16.53
C VAL A 110 -7.51 8.54 -15.70
N LYS A 111 -8.43 9.33 -16.28
CA LYS A 111 -9.08 10.41 -15.53
C LYS A 111 -9.95 9.83 -14.40
N PRO A 112 -10.03 10.49 -13.23
CA PRO A 112 -10.96 10.10 -12.19
C PRO A 112 -12.40 10.06 -12.73
N PRO A 113 -13.19 9.01 -12.42
CA PRO A 113 -14.61 9.02 -12.75
C PRO A 113 -15.34 10.11 -11.96
N VAL A 114 -16.37 10.69 -12.57
CA VAL A 114 -17.27 11.65 -11.92
C VAL A 114 -18.53 10.91 -11.50
N TYR A 115 -18.93 11.08 -10.25
CA TYR A 115 -20.15 10.51 -9.68
C TYR A 115 -21.03 11.61 -9.08
N GLU A 116 -22.33 11.54 -9.36
CA GLU A 116 -23.33 12.45 -8.83
C GLU A 116 -23.98 11.83 -7.59
N LEU A 117 -23.84 12.48 -6.43
CA LEU A 117 -24.39 11.98 -5.18
C LEU A 117 -25.93 11.99 -5.23
N ALA A 118 -26.53 10.84 -4.90
CA ALA A 118 -27.97 10.66 -4.79
C ALA A 118 -28.51 11.09 -3.42
N THR A 119 -27.66 11.17 -2.39
CA THR A 119 -28.10 11.43 -1.00
C THR A 119 -28.12 12.92 -0.62
N VAL A 120 -28.06 13.86 -1.56
CA VAL A 120 -28.00 15.31 -1.24
C VAL A 120 -29.32 15.80 -0.61
N ALA A 121 -29.23 16.47 0.54
CA ALA A 121 -30.38 16.74 1.40
C ALA A 121 -31.38 17.79 0.87
N ASP A 122 -30.94 18.69 0.00
CA ASP A 122 -31.73 19.79 -0.56
C ASP A 122 -32.14 19.55 -2.03
N GLY A 123 -31.87 18.35 -2.57
CA GLY A 123 -32.12 18.02 -3.98
C GLY A 123 -31.17 18.73 -4.96
N SER A 124 -30.09 19.36 -4.47
CA SER A 124 -29.06 19.91 -5.34
C SER A 124 -28.18 18.81 -5.96
N HIS A 125 -27.58 19.15 -7.10
CA HIS A 125 -26.63 18.28 -7.79
C HIS A 125 -25.24 18.42 -7.15
N ASP A 126 -24.68 17.33 -6.62
CA ASP A 126 -23.32 17.28 -6.08
C ASP A 126 -22.49 16.24 -6.83
N SER A 127 -21.87 16.68 -7.93
CA SER A 127 -20.97 15.87 -8.74
C SER A 127 -19.55 15.96 -8.22
N ARG A 128 -18.94 14.79 -7.96
CA ARG A 128 -17.59 14.68 -7.41
C ARG A 128 -16.71 13.77 -8.24
N GLU A 129 -15.45 14.17 -8.38
CA GLU A 129 -14.41 13.25 -8.84
C GLU A 129 -14.12 12.22 -7.75
N ILE A 130 -14.04 10.96 -8.17
CA ILE A 130 -13.83 9.83 -7.30
C ILE A 130 -12.39 9.33 -7.50
N SER A 131 -11.53 9.67 -6.54
CA SER A 131 -10.11 9.32 -6.55
C SER A 131 -9.82 8.01 -5.82
N TRP A 132 -8.79 7.29 -6.25
CA TRP A 132 -8.28 6.15 -5.49
C TRP A 132 -7.69 6.64 -4.16
N ASP A 133 -8.00 5.94 -3.08
CA ASP A 133 -7.48 6.26 -1.74
C ASP A 133 -6.00 5.87 -1.56
N ARG A 134 -5.56 4.93 -2.40
CA ARG A 134 -4.25 4.29 -2.35
C ARG A 134 -3.58 4.34 -3.71
N PRO A 135 -2.28 4.61 -3.74
CA PRO A 135 -1.53 4.44 -4.96
C PRO A 135 -1.32 2.98 -5.31
N ILE A 136 -1.04 2.76 -6.58
CA ILE A 136 -0.33 1.60 -7.12
C ILE A 136 1.17 1.89 -7.04
N LEU A 137 1.95 0.92 -6.57
CA LEU A 137 3.41 1.00 -6.63
C LEU A 137 3.93 0.16 -7.80
N TYR A 138 4.49 0.83 -8.80
CA TYR A 138 5.13 0.20 -9.94
C TYR A 138 6.65 0.23 -9.78
N THR A 139 7.31 -0.90 -10.06
CA THR A 139 8.77 -1.01 -10.05
C THR A 139 9.26 -1.78 -11.28
N ARG A 140 10.40 -1.33 -11.82
CA ARG A 140 11.12 -2.01 -12.90
C ARG A 140 12.45 -2.53 -12.37
N HIS A 141 12.74 -3.79 -12.69
CA HIS A 141 13.90 -4.52 -12.17
C HIS A 141 14.80 -4.97 -13.32
N SER A 142 16.10 -4.72 -13.20
CA SER A 142 17.11 -5.22 -14.14
C SER A 142 17.34 -6.72 -13.93
N LEU A 143 17.30 -7.52 -14.98
CA LEU A 143 17.71 -8.92 -14.95
C LEU A 143 19.02 -9.16 -15.72
N GLU A 144 19.75 -8.10 -16.04
CA GLU A 144 20.92 -8.17 -16.92
C GLU A 144 22.02 -9.07 -16.36
N SER A 145 22.31 -8.94 -15.06
CA SER A 145 23.34 -9.77 -14.38
C SER A 145 23.02 -11.27 -14.40
N GLU A 146 21.75 -11.65 -14.58
CA GLU A 146 21.27 -13.03 -14.49
C GLU A 146 21.03 -13.65 -15.89
N THR A 147 20.69 -12.81 -16.87
CA THR A 147 20.23 -13.25 -18.20
C THR A 147 21.12 -12.80 -19.34
N GLY A 148 21.99 -11.81 -19.12
CA GLY A 148 22.73 -11.12 -20.17
C GLY A 148 21.85 -10.28 -21.11
N ILE A 149 20.56 -10.10 -20.78
CA ILE A 149 19.62 -9.31 -21.58
C ILE A 149 19.61 -7.87 -21.04
N PRO A 150 19.77 -6.85 -21.88
CA PRO A 150 19.77 -5.44 -21.45
C PRO A 150 18.49 -5.03 -20.71
N ASP A 151 18.62 -4.03 -19.83
CA ASP A 151 17.56 -3.46 -18.98
C ASP A 151 16.24 -3.11 -19.69
N GLY A 152 16.27 -2.93 -21.01
CA GLY A 152 15.13 -2.70 -21.91
C GLY A 152 14.00 -3.74 -21.81
N THR A 153 14.30 -4.95 -21.34
CA THR A 153 13.38 -6.10 -21.20
C THR A 153 13.31 -6.62 -19.76
N GLY A 154 13.51 -5.72 -18.80
CA GLY A 154 13.47 -6.02 -17.36
C GLY A 154 12.12 -6.56 -16.87
N LEU A 155 12.11 -6.96 -15.60
CA LEU A 155 10.89 -7.41 -14.92
C LEU A 155 10.09 -6.19 -14.45
N HIS A 156 8.79 -6.18 -14.74
CA HIS A 156 7.86 -5.14 -14.32
C HIS A 156 6.95 -5.68 -13.21
N ILE A 157 6.88 -4.99 -12.08
CA ILE A 157 6.09 -5.39 -10.93
C ILE A 157 5.12 -4.27 -10.58
N VAL A 158 3.87 -4.66 -10.37
CA VAL A 158 2.78 -3.76 -9.98
C VAL A 158 2.26 -4.27 -8.63
N ASN A 159 2.65 -3.61 -7.55
CA ASN A 159 2.17 -3.89 -6.20
C ASN A 159 0.93 -3.02 -5.95
N VAL A 160 -0.17 -3.67 -5.57
CA VAL A 160 -1.45 -3.02 -5.31
C VAL A 160 -2.07 -3.53 -4.04
N ARG A 161 -2.80 -2.66 -3.36
CA ARG A 161 -3.73 -3.04 -2.30
C ARG A 161 -5.00 -2.25 -2.48
N PHE A 162 -6.04 -2.91 -2.96
CA PHE A 162 -7.35 -2.27 -3.04
C PHE A 162 -7.95 -2.10 -1.64
N ARG A 163 -8.85 -1.12 -1.56
CA ARG A 163 -9.60 -0.82 -0.35
C ARG A 163 -10.36 -2.07 0.11
N ALA A 164 -10.37 -2.30 1.43
CA ALA A 164 -11.28 -3.26 2.04
C ALA A 164 -12.75 -2.84 1.76
N PRO A 165 -13.73 -3.76 1.81
CA PRO A 165 -15.13 -3.46 1.52
C PRO A 165 -15.79 -2.64 2.66
N LEU A 166 -15.25 -1.45 2.89
CA LEU A 166 -15.68 -0.47 3.88
C LEU A 166 -16.15 0.76 3.13
N ALA A 167 -17.36 1.18 3.47
CA ALA A 167 -18.01 2.34 2.89
C ALA A 167 -17.09 3.59 2.87
N ALA A 168 -17.02 4.23 1.71
CA ALA A 168 -16.25 5.43 1.42
C ALA A 168 -16.57 6.58 2.36
N HIS A 169 -15.57 7.40 2.67
CA HIS A 169 -15.82 8.63 3.41
C HIS A 169 -16.38 9.67 2.45
N ILE A 170 -17.67 9.98 2.59
CA ILE A 170 -18.31 11.11 1.92
C ILE A 170 -18.51 12.20 2.98
N THR A 171 -17.93 13.38 2.74
CA THR A 171 -18.03 14.53 3.66
C THR A 171 -19.50 14.85 3.97
N GLY A 172 -19.83 14.98 5.25
CA GLY A 172 -21.18 15.27 5.73
C GLY A 172 -22.11 14.06 5.87
N LYS A 173 -21.65 12.86 5.51
CA LYS A 173 -22.46 11.62 5.54
C LYS A 173 -22.15 10.71 6.72
N LYS A 174 -21.10 11.01 7.48
CA LYS A 174 -20.67 10.28 8.67
C LYS A 174 -20.83 11.11 9.93
N THR A 175 -21.28 10.47 11.01
CA THR A 175 -21.35 11.03 12.36
C THR A 175 -20.20 10.53 13.25
N GLY A 176 -19.50 9.48 12.81
CA GLY A 176 -18.36 8.89 13.50
C GLY A 176 -17.50 8.02 12.57
N ALA A 177 -16.47 7.37 13.11
CA ALA A 177 -15.54 6.55 12.31
C ALA A 177 -16.24 5.38 11.59
N PHE A 178 -17.24 4.79 12.23
CA PHE A 178 -18.06 3.68 11.71
C PHE A 178 -19.56 3.97 11.84
N GLU A 179 -19.94 5.25 11.83
CA GLU A 179 -21.32 5.70 11.98
C GLU A 179 -21.71 6.65 10.86
N TRP A 180 -22.91 6.45 10.31
CA TRP A 180 -23.47 7.21 9.20
C TRP A 180 -24.73 7.94 9.63
N ALA A 181 -24.98 9.09 8.99
CA ALA A 181 -26.16 9.90 9.29
C ALA A 181 -27.48 9.15 9.03
N ASP A 182 -27.52 8.31 7.99
CA ASP A 182 -28.65 7.46 7.64
C ASP A 182 -28.20 6.26 6.77
N ALA A 183 -29.15 5.35 6.50
CA ALA A 183 -28.90 4.13 5.72
C ALA A 183 -28.58 4.41 4.24
N ALA A 184 -29.17 5.46 3.64
CA ALA A 184 -28.92 5.81 2.25
C ALA A 184 -27.48 6.32 2.06
N SER A 185 -27.03 7.15 3.00
CA SER A 185 -25.66 7.65 3.11
C SER A 185 -24.64 6.51 3.25
N TRP A 186 -24.94 5.52 4.08
CA TRP A 186 -24.10 4.32 4.18
C TRP A 186 -24.07 3.53 2.86
N ALA A 187 -25.23 3.28 2.24
CA ALA A 187 -25.33 2.50 1.01
C ALA A 187 -24.61 3.17 -0.17
N GLU A 188 -24.77 4.48 -0.34
CA GLU A 188 -24.06 5.25 -1.36
C GLU A 188 -22.54 5.28 -1.08
N SER A 189 -22.13 5.49 0.18
CA SER A 189 -20.72 5.35 0.56
C SER A 189 -20.18 3.95 0.26
N PHE A 190 -20.96 2.88 0.46
CA PHE A 190 -20.57 1.51 0.14
C PHE A 190 -20.43 1.28 -1.37
N LEU A 191 -21.32 1.85 -2.18
CA LEU A 191 -21.20 1.82 -3.64
C LEU A 191 -19.90 2.48 -4.13
N LEU A 192 -19.53 3.60 -3.52
CA LEU A 192 -18.34 4.38 -3.87
C LEU A 192 -17.04 3.86 -3.26
N GLN A 193 -17.01 2.62 -2.77
CA GLN A 193 -15.77 1.98 -2.35
C GLN A 193 -14.88 1.70 -3.59
N VAL A 194 -14.06 2.66 -3.95
CA VAL A 194 -12.95 2.52 -4.90
C VAL A 194 -11.61 2.66 -4.20
#